data_AF-A0A939R838-F1
#
_entry.id   AF-A0A939R838-F1
#
_cell.length_a   1.000
_cell.length_b   1.000
_cell.length_c   1.000
_cell.angle_alpha   90.00
_cell.angle_beta   90.00
_cell.angle_gamma   90.00
#
_symmetry.space_group_name_H-M   'P 1'
#
loop_
_entity.id
_entity.type
_entity.pdbx_description
1 polymer ?
#
loop_
_entity_poly.entity_id
_entity_poly.type
_entity_poly.pdbx_seq_one_letter_code
_entity_poly.pdbx_strand_id
1 'polypeptide(L)'
;MSSKNYLEKDVPECYYLISMVMGAIDYYMFYESWAGKPGEEDIRHHSIEELPHGKEVVDELSAIVKTVYLDGLANADLAEVSRRIFEFRERVKELAIDLISYSDRFKLHEYVINRIKPVDKSTLKTFNNDAAARDVLSAVFSSGENAEINENIKLAVSQLPLRMSKAKFFDIVENSLKKYIGTDSSSLDRELYMLRTSSGLKYVSSDIYPGLEELLQQLQSADYDAVDEKSYPVLEAKLIEAVQTITDMSELLQSAETIVNRMAVMVMCYANVETEFTKESSNVKVLVSEAVEGLKDPSDKEMSDDVLKSLQMLEGIFEPVMERLQRYQTKAAKQNISGDDADVRPLLETFDSCEKLMSPSVFADLKEEASHELTEAEVIDGVEDLKKELTDAFGADKKIMQRARMAAVLSQLPVFFNSRTDVMNYVRDSLDGCRDTYEKMVAVRLILDTAKSNK
;
A
#
# COMPACT_ATOMS: atom_id res chain seq x y z
N MET A 1 6.99 30.24 29.61
CA MET A 1 8.04 29.86 28.64
C MET A 1 7.96 30.78 27.44
N SER A 2 9.09 31.22 26.89
CA SER A 2 9.12 31.87 25.57
C SER A 2 8.69 30.88 24.48
N SER A 3 8.20 31.36 23.34
CA SER A 3 7.83 30.49 22.20
C SER A 3 9.01 29.62 21.75
N LYS A 4 10.26 30.13 21.84
CA LYS A 4 11.50 29.40 21.54
C LYS A 4 11.75 28.20 22.47
N ASN A 5 11.57 28.36 23.79
CA ASN A 5 11.76 27.26 24.75
C ASN A 5 10.66 26.18 24.64
N TYR A 6 9.48 26.53 24.09
CA TYR A 6 8.41 25.57 23.83
C TYR A 6 8.72 24.70 22.60
N LEU A 7 9.30 25.31 21.56
CA LEU A 7 9.76 24.62 20.33
C LEU A 7 11.00 23.75 20.56
N GLU A 8 11.97 24.24 21.30
CA GLU A 8 13.25 23.55 21.50
C GLU A 8 13.17 22.37 22.47
N LYS A 9 12.11 22.27 23.28
CA LYS A 9 12.01 21.28 24.37
C LYS A 9 10.66 20.57 24.46
N ASP A 10 9.56 21.32 24.64
CA ASP A 10 8.23 20.72 24.91
C ASP A 10 7.74 19.85 23.76
N VAL A 11 7.86 20.34 22.52
CA VAL A 11 7.39 19.63 21.32
C VAL A 11 8.21 18.38 21.00
N PRO A 12 9.57 18.44 20.95
CA PRO A 12 10.40 17.24 20.81
C PRO A 12 10.15 16.18 21.87
N GLU A 13 9.97 16.57 23.14
CA GLU A 13 9.63 15.65 24.22
C GLU A 13 8.29 14.95 23.99
N CYS A 14 7.29 15.65 23.45
CA CYS A 14 6.00 15.05 23.14
C CYS A 14 6.10 14.01 22.00
N TYR A 15 6.78 14.36 20.90
CA TYR A 15 6.99 13.43 19.78
C TYR A 15 7.82 12.22 20.20
N TYR A 16 8.89 12.44 20.99
CA TYR A 16 9.72 11.38 21.54
C TYR A 16 8.91 10.43 22.42
N LEU A 17 8.16 10.96 23.39
CA LEU A 17 7.41 10.15 24.35
C LEU A 17 6.30 9.35 23.68
N ILE A 18 5.50 9.97 22.81
CA ILE A 18 4.45 9.25 22.05
C ILE A 18 5.08 8.15 21.20
N SER A 19 6.16 8.45 20.47
CA SER A 19 6.78 7.46 19.59
C SER A 19 7.45 6.33 20.37
N MET A 20 8.06 6.62 21.51
CA MET A 20 8.62 5.62 22.41
C MET A 20 7.54 4.63 22.86
N VAL A 21 6.39 5.13 23.32
CA VAL A 21 5.30 4.28 23.81
C VAL A 21 4.60 3.53 22.67
N MET A 22 4.22 4.23 21.59
CA MET A 22 3.55 3.60 20.44
C MET A 22 4.44 2.58 19.77
N GLY A 23 5.73 2.87 19.53
CA GLY A 23 6.64 1.92 18.87
C GLY A 23 6.85 0.64 19.69
N ALA A 24 6.80 0.72 21.02
CA ALA A 24 6.87 -0.45 21.88
C ALA A 24 5.60 -1.31 21.80
N ILE A 25 4.43 -0.66 21.74
CA ILE A 25 3.14 -1.34 21.58
C ILE A 25 3.04 -1.95 20.17
N ASP A 26 3.37 -1.19 19.13
CA ASP A 26 3.40 -1.64 17.73
C ASP A 26 4.32 -2.86 17.58
N TYR A 27 5.50 -2.84 18.21
CA TYR A 27 6.43 -3.98 18.20
C TYR A 27 5.90 -5.18 18.99
N TYR A 28 5.23 -4.95 20.12
CA TYR A 28 4.60 -6.03 20.89
C TYR A 28 3.43 -6.67 20.12
N MET A 29 2.59 -5.86 19.46
CA MET A 29 1.52 -6.34 18.58
C MET A 29 2.07 -7.11 17.39
N PHE A 30 3.18 -6.63 16.81
CA PHE A 30 3.91 -7.35 15.77
C PHE A 30 4.36 -8.72 16.28
N TYR A 31 4.98 -8.79 17.46
CA TYR A 31 5.33 -10.05 18.11
C TYR A 31 4.12 -10.97 18.28
N GLU A 32 3.03 -10.52 18.90
CA GLU A 32 1.83 -11.36 19.11
C GLU A 32 1.28 -11.91 17.79
N SER A 33 1.31 -11.09 16.75
CA SER A 33 0.83 -11.49 15.43
C SER A 33 1.76 -12.53 14.78
N TRP A 34 3.09 -12.34 14.87
CA TRP A 34 4.08 -13.15 14.14
C TRP A 34 4.70 -14.31 14.94
N ALA A 35 4.57 -14.30 16.27
CA ALA A 35 5.00 -15.39 17.15
C ALA A 35 3.84 -16.28 17.62
N GLY A 36 2.59 -15.91 17.29
CA GLY A 36 1.36 -16.61 17.66
C GLY A 36 1.15 -17.97 16.96
N LYS A 37 0.23 -18.76 17.53
CA LYS A 37 0.00 -20.19 17.26
C LYS A 37 -0.56 -20.48 15.86
N PRO A 38 -0.08 -21.51 15.14
CA PRO A 38 -0.90 -22.19 14.14
C PRO A 38 -2.06 -22.91 14.85
N GLY A 39 -3.26 -22.33 14.74
CA GLY A 39 -4.55 -22.89 15.17
C GLY A 39 -5.63 -22.63 14.09
N GLU A 40 -6.82 -23.21 14.23
CA GLU A 40 -7.86 -23.31 13.17
C GLU A 40 -8.36 -21.97 12.57
N GLU A 41 -7.93 -20.82 13.10
CA GLU A 41 -8.28 -19.46 12.63
C GLU A 41 -7.04 -18.58 12.37
N ASP A 42 -5.85 -19.16 12.17
CA ASP A 42 -4.68 -18.37 11.78
C ASP A 42 -4.92 -17.78 10.39
N ILE A 43 -5.01 -16.45 10.30
CA ILE A 43 -5.26 -15.72 9.05
C ILE A 43 -4.01 -15.81 8.15
N ARG A 44 -2.85 -16.08 8.73
CA ARG A 44 -1.56 -16.10 8.04
C ARG A 44 -1.27 -17.44 7.40
N HIS A 45 -0.69 -17.38 6.21
CA HIS A 45 -0.39 -18.56 5.42
C HIS A 45 1.09 -18.97 5.49
N HIS A 46 1.96 -18.05 5.93
CA HIS A 46 3.41 -18.27 6.01
C HIS A 46 3.97 -17.84 7.36
N SER A 47 4.95 -18.61 7.87
CA SER A 47 5.81 -18.16 8.96
C SER A 47 6.82 -17.10 8.48
N ILE A 48 7.50 -16.42 9.42
CA ILE A 48 8.57 -15.46 9.10
C ILE A 48 9.67 -16.12 8.25
N GLU A 49 9.98 -17.39 8.51
CA GLU A 49 11.02 -18.16 7.81
C GLU A 49 10.61 -18.58 6.41
N GLU A 50 9.30 -18.75 6.15
CA GLU A 50 8.76 -19.12 4.85
C GLU A 50 8.63 -17.91 3.93
N LEU A 51 8.50 -16.71 4.50
CA LEU A 51 8.39 -15.47 3.73
C LEU A 51 9.72 -15.05 3.09
N PRO A 52 9.68 -14.58 1.83
CA PRO A 52 10.85 -13.99 1.19
C PRO A 52 11.32 -12.76 1.98
N HIS A 53 12.61 -12.70 2.34
CA HIS A 53 13.20 -11.66 3.20
C HIS A 53 12.65 -11.58 4.64
N GLY A 54 11.68 -12.42 5.02
CA GLY A 54 10.99 -12.31 6.31
C GLY A 54 11.96 -12.34 7.49
N LYS A 55 12.81 -13.38 7.55
CA LYS A 55 13.85 -13.51 8.58
C LYS A 55 14.79 -12.29 8.64
N GLU A 56 15.27 -11.83 7.49
CA GLU A 56 16.24 -10.73 7.41
C GLU A 56 15.64 -9.41 7.94
N VAL A 57 14.40 -9.11 7.52
CA VAL A 57 13.65 -7.93 7.98
C VAL A 57 13.42 -8.00 9.49
N VAL A 58 12.97 -9.15 10.02
CA VAL A 58 12.68 -9.32 11.44
C VAL A 58 13.93 -9.28 12.31
N ASP A 59 15.01 -9.94 11.88
CA ASP A 59 16.28 -9.96 12.61
C ASP A 59 16.86 -8.54 12.73
N GLU A 60 16.83 -7.77 11.64
CA GLU A 60 17.35 -6.41 11.65
C GLU A 60 16.45 -5.43 12.41
N LEU A 61 15.12 -5.50 12.22
CA LEU A 61 14.16 -4.74 13.03
C LEU A 61 14.40 -5.01 14.52
N SER A 62 14.48 -6.28 14.91
CA SER A 62 14.75 -6.69 16.29
C SER A 62 16.07 -6.16 16.83
N ALA A 63 17.09 -6.02 15.98
CA ALA A 63 18.39 -5.45 16.37
C ALA A 63 18.30 -3.94 16.60
N ILE A 64 17.56 -3.22 15.74
CA ILE A 64 17.30 -1.78 15.91
C ILE A 64 16.48 -1.55 17.18
N VAL A 65 15.41 -2.32 17.39
CA VAL A 65 14.55 -2.27 18.58
C VAL A 65 15.37 -2.42 19.86
N LYS A 66 16.23 -3.45 19.94
CA LYS A 66 17.11 -3.66 21.11
C LYS A 66 18.00 -2.46 21.38
N THR A 67 18.61 -1.92 20.32
CA THR A 67 19.51 -0.76 20.42
C THR A 67 18.76 0.46 20.97
N VAL A 68 17.58 0.76 20.42
CA VAL A 68 16.80 1.95 20.77
C VAL A 68 16.18 1.83 22.18
N TYR A 69 15.56 0.69 22.49
CA TYR A 69 14.74 0.53 23.69
C TYR A 69 15.47 -0.13 24.86
N LEU A 70 16.27 -1.17 24.62
CA LEU A 70 16.88 -1.94 25.71
C LEU A 70 18.23 -1.34 26.13
N ASP A 71 19.12 -1.13 25.16
CA ASP A 71 20.44 -0.54 25.37
C ASP A 71 20.32 0.96 25.67
N GLY A 72 19.39 1.63 24.97
CA GLY A 72 19.02 3.03 25.18
C GLY A 72 19.91 4.01 24.42
N LEU A 73 19.30 5.13 24.02
CA LEU A 73 19.96 6.15 23.18
C LEU A 73 21.04 6.98 23.91
N ALA A 74 21.02 7.03 25.24
CA ALA A 74 21.93 7.88 26.03
C ALA A 74 23.41 7.52 25.87
N ASN A 75 23.71 6.25 25.61
CA ASN A 75 25.07 5.76 25.43
C ASN A 75 25.36 5.32 23.99
N ALA A 76 24.43 5.58 23.06
CA ALA A 76 24.54 5.14 21.68
C ALA A 76 25.25 6.19 20.81
N ASP A 77 25.89 5.74 19.74
CA ASP A 77 26.28 6.62 18.64
C ASP A 77 25.00 6.98 17.85
N LEU A 78 24.41 8.13 18.16
CA LEU A 78 23.15 8.58 17.57
C LEU A 78 23.23 8.71 16.05
N ALA A 79 24.40 9.06 15.49
CA ALA A 79 24.57 9.17 14.05
C ALA A 79 24.48 7.79 13.39
N GLU A 80 25.10 6.78 13.99
CA GLU A 80 25.03 5.40 13.52
C GLU A 80 23.64 4.78 13.70
N VAL A 81 22.98 5.02 14.84
CA VAL A 81 21.59 4.55 15.06
C VAL A 81 20.65 5.19 14.05
N SER A 82 20.75 6.50 13.83
CA SER A 82 19.97 7.22 12.83
C SER A 82 20.21 6.63 11.43
N ARG A 83 21.48 6.45 11.03
CA ARG A 83 21.84 5.86 9.73
C ARG A 83 21.19 4.48 9.54
N ARG A 84 21.32 3.59 10.51
CA ARG A 84 20.74 2.24 10.45
C ARG A 84 19.21 2.26 10.33
N ILE A 85 18.55 3.13 11.08
CA ILE A 85 17.09 3.31 11.00
C ILE A 85 16.66 3.72 9.58
N PHE A 86 17.28 4.75 9.02
CA PHE A 86 16.90 5.23 7.69
C PHE A 86 17.29 4.27 6.56
N GLU A 87 18.43 3.57 6.66
CA GLU A 87 18.78 2.51 5.71
C GLU A 87 17.79 1.34 5.76
N PHE A 88 17.36 0.94 6.96
CA PHE A 88 16.34 -0.10 7.12
C PHE A 88 15.01 0.32 6.47
N ARG A 89 14.56 1.56 6.70
CA ARG A 89 13.35 2.14 6.09
C ARG A 89 13.39 2.11 4.57
N GLU A 90 14.47 2.63 3.97
CA GLU A 90 14.59 2.66 2.51
C GLU A 90 14.54 1.24 1.92
N ARG A 91 15.22 0.27 2.53
CA ARG A 91 15.16 -1.12 2.05
C ARG A 91 13.75 -1.72 2.20
N VAL A 92 13.08 -1.52 3.34
CA VAL A 92 11.70 -2.03 3.55
C VAL A 92 10.72 -1.40 2.57
N LYS A 93 10.89 -0.11 2.26
CA LYS A 93 10.14 0.60 1.22
C LYS A 93 10.41 0.03 -0.18
N GLU A 94 11.67 -0.21 -0.55
CA GLU A 94 12.03 -0.83 -1.84
C GLU A 94 11.40 -2.23 -1.99
N LEU A 95 11.47 -3.07 -0.96
CA LEU A 95 10.81 -4.38 -0.94
C LEU A 95 9.29 -4.26 -1.16
N ALA A 96 8.63 -3.32 -0.46
CA ALA A 96 7.19 -3.10 -0.62
C ALA A 96 6.83 -2.64 -2.04
N ILE A 97 7.63 -1.75 -2.62
CA ILE A 97 7.47 -1.25 -3.99
C ILE A 97 7.58 -2.39 -5.03
N ASP A 98 8.52 -3.31 -4.85
CA ASP A 98 8.69 -4.47 -5.70
C ASP A 98 7.55 -5.48 -5.53
N LEU A 99 7.11 -5.70 -4.29
CA LEU A 99 5.98 -6.59 -3.97
C LEU A 99 4.66 -6.10 -4.60
N ILE A 100 4.38 -4.79 -4.54
CA ILE A 100 3.23 -4.17 -5.22
C ILE A 100 3.30 -4.42 -6.73
N SER A 101 4.50 -4.36 -7.30
CA SER A 101 4.71 -4.60 -8.72
C SER A 101 4.42 -6.06 -9.11
N TYR A 102 4.73 -7.04 -8.25
CA TYR A 102 4.26 -8.42 -8.42
C TYR A 102 2.74 -8.54 -8.27
N SER A 103 2.15 -7.91 -7.25
CA SER A 103 0.69 -7.89 -7.05
C SER A 103 -0.05 -7.43 -8.29
N ASP A 104 0.38 -6.34 -8.91
CA ASP A 104 -0.25 -5.81 -10.12
C ASP A 104 -0.11 -6.78 -11.31
N ARG A 105 1.03 -7.46 -11.47
CA ARG A 105 1.19 -8.50 -12.49
C ARG A 105 0.27 -9.70 -12.25
N PHE A 106 0.12 -10.16 -11.00
CA PHE A 106 -0.81 -11.25 -10.68
C PHE A 106 -2.27 -10.86 -10.91
N LYS A 107 -2.67 -9.61 -10.64
CA LYS A 107 -4.02 -9.12 -10.97
C LYS A 107 -4.35 -9.23 -12.46
N LEU A 108 -3.36 -9.07 -13.35
CA LEU A 108 -3.57 -9.31 -14.79
C LEU A 108 -3.89 -10.79 -15.07
N HIS A 109 -3.18 -11.71 -14.43
CA HIS A 109 -3.44 -13.14 -14.55
C HIS A 109 -4.77 -13.55 -13.89
N GLU A 110 -5.13 -12.96 -12.76
CA GLU A 110 -6.43 -13.11 -12.11
C GLU A 110 -7.57 -12.66 -13.05
N TYR A 111 -7.43 -11.52 -13.72
CA TYR A 111 -8.39 -11.08 -14.74
C TYR A 111 -8.61 -12.16 -15.80
N VAL A 112 -7.53 -12.77 -16.29
CA VAL A 112 -7.60 -13.80 -17.32
C VAL A 112 -8.23 -15.09 -16.76
N ILE A 113 -7.73 -15.58 -15.63
CA ILE A 113 -8.14 -16.87 -15.03
C ILE A 113 -9.63 -16.87 -14.68
N ASN A 114 -10.13 -15.78 -14.09
CA ASN A 114 -11.55 -15.63 -13.78
C ASN A 114 -12.46 -15.79 -15.01
N ARG A 115 -11.96 -15.53 -16.24
CA ARG A 115 -12.75 -15.53 -17.48
C ARG A 115 -12.62 -16.81 -18.31
N ILE A 116 -11.68 -17.70 -17.98
CA ILE A 116 -11.41 -18.93 -18.73
C ILE A 116 -11.83 -20.20 -17.98
N LYS A 117 -12.49 -20.08 -16.84
CA LYS A 117 -12.98 -21.24 -16.08
C LYS A 117 -13.83 -22.14 -16.98
N PRO A 118 -13.52 -23.44 -17.07
CA PRO A 118 -14.34 -24.41 -17.79
C PRO A 118 -15.75 -24.43 -17.21
N VAL A 119 -16.73 -24.14 -18.04
CA VAL A 119 -18.16 -24.22 -17.68
C VAL A 119 -18.94 -24.89 -18.79
N ASP A 120 -19.93 -25.69 -18.41
CA ASP A 120 -20.90 -26.20 -19.37
C ASP A 120 -21.77 -25.05 -19.86
N LYS A 121 -21.48 -24.56 -21.08
CA LYS A 121 -22.20 -23.44 -21.70
C LYS A 121 -23.71 -23.71 -21.86
N SER A 122 -24.15 -24.96 -21.87
CA SER A 122 -25.57 -25.32 -21.93
C SER A 122 -26.33 -25.05 -20.63
N THR A 123 -25.61 -25.00 -19.50
CA THR A 123 -26.17 -24.70 -18.17
C THR A 123 -26.26 -23.20 -17.88
N LEU A 124 -25.66 -22.36 -18.73
CA LEU A 124 -25.67 -20.92 -18.55
C LEU A 124 -27.08 -20.37 -18.79
N LYS A 125 -27.60 -19.66 -17.78
CA LYS A 125 -28.88 -18.95 -17.89
C LYS A 125 -28.80 -17.92 -19.01
N THR A 126 -29.94 -17.66 -19.65
CA THR A 126 -30.07 -16.54 -20.60
C THR A 126 -29.64 -15.25 -19.93
N PHE A 127 -28.65 -14.58 -20.53
CA PHE A 127 -28.11 -13.34 -19.99
C PHE A 127 -28.83 -12.14 -20.59
N ASN A 128 -29.36 -11.26 -19.74
CA ASN A 128 -30.05 -10.05 -20.14
C ASN A 128 -29.11 -8.85 -19.93
N ASN A 129 -28.55 -8.32 -21.03
CA ASN A 129 -27.60 -7.21 -20.99
C ASN A 129 -28.22 -5.95 -20.35
N ASP A 130 -29.48 -5.64 -20.61
CA ASP A 130 -30.15 -4.46 -20.04
C ASP A 130 -30.40 -4.58 -18.54
N ALA A 131 -30.78 -5.76 -18.06
CA ALA A 131 -30.92 -6.01 -16.63
C ALA A 131 -29.56 -5.90 -15.93
N ALA A 132 -28.55 -6.59 -16.46
CA ALA A 132 -27.20 -6.54 -15.94
C ALA A 132 -26.61 -5.13 -15.93
N ALA A 133 -26.80 -4.35 -17.00
CA ALA A 133 -26.36 -2.96 -17.06
C ALA A 133 -27.03 -2.10 -15.98
N ARG A 134 -28.33 -2.29 -15.73
CA ARG A 134 -29.03 -1.59 -14.63
C ARG A 134 -28.48 -1.98 -13.27
N ASP A 135 -28.18 -3.25 -13.04
CA ASP A 135 -27.62 -3.71 -11.77
C ASP A 135 -26.22 -3.12 -11.53
N VAL A 136 -25.36 -3.13 -12.54
CA VAL A 136 -24.02 -2.50 -12.49
C VAL A 136 -24.14 -1.00 -12.20
N LEU A 137 -25.02 -0.30 -12.90
CA LEU A 137 -25.23 1.14 -12.68
C LEU A 137 -25.80 1.45 -11.29
N SER A 138 -26.68 0.58 -10.79
CA SER A 138 -27.20 0.69 -9.43
C SER A 138 -26.07 0.56 -8.40
N ALA A 139 -25.16 -0.40 -8.59
CA ALA A 139 -23.99 -0.56 -7.73
C ALA A 139 -23.06 0.66 -7.79
N VAL A 140 -22.70 1.11 -9.00
CA VAL A 140 -21.79 2.24 -9.22
C VAL A 140 -22.27 3.53 -8.55
N PHE A 141 -23.56 3.83 -8.69
CA PHE A 141 -24.16 5.04 -8.14
C PHE A 141 -24.93 4.78 -6.83
N SER A 142 -24.54 3.75 -6.07
CA SER A 142 -25.23 3.43 -4.81
C SER A 142 -24.84 4.35 -3.66
N SER A 143 -23.68 4.99 -3.73
CA SER A 143 -23.22 6.00 -2.78
C SER A 143 -23.62 7.42 -3.20
N GLY A 144 -23.76 8.31 -2.21
CA GLY A 144 -23.91 9.75 -2.43
C GLY A 144 -22.60 10.51 -2.56
N GLU A 145 -21.46 9.87 -2.25
CA GLU A 145 -20.13 10.50 -2.24
C GLU A 145 -19.44 10.35 -3.60
N ASN A 146 -19.04 11.46 -4.21
CA ASN A 146 -18.41 11.45 -5.53
C ASN A 146 -17.10 10.64 -5.57
N ALA A 147 -16.32 10.64 -4.48
CA ALA A 147 -15.09 9.87 -4.38
C ALA A 147 -15.36 8.36 -4.49
N GLU A 148 -16.37 7.86 -3.77
CA GLU A 148 -16.77 6.46 -3.80
C GLU A 148 -17.39 6.08 -5.15
N ILE A 149 -18.20 6.96 -5.74
CA ILE A 149 -18.73 6.77 -7.11
C ILE A 149 -17.57 6.61 -8.11
N ASN A 150 -16.53 7.42 -8.02
CA ASN A 150 -15.37 7.35 -8.90
C ASN A 150 -14.63 6.02 -8.78
N GLU A 151 -14.40 5.54 -7.55
CA GLU A 151 -13.79 4.23 -7.32
C GLU A 151 -14.67 3.08 -7.84
N ASN A 152 -16.00 3.18 -7.67
CA ASN A 152 -16.91 2.19 -8.23
C ASN A 152 -16.95 2.22 -9.77
N ILE A 153 -16.80 3.39 -10.41
CA ILE A 153 -16.64 3.50 -11.87
C ILE A 153 -15.37 2.79 -12.31
N LYS A 154 -14.22 3.06 -11.67
CA LYS A 154 -12.94 2.42 -11.98
C LYS A 154 -13.01 0.91 -11.80
N LEU A 155 -13.63 0.44 -10.72
CA LEU A 155 -13.91 -0.98 -10.50
C LEU A 155 -14.74 -1.58 -11.65
N ALA A 156 -15.83 -0.94 -12.05
CA ALA A 156 -16.64 -1.40 -13.17
C ALA A 156 -15.84 -1.47 -14.48
N VAL A 157 -15.05 -0.43 -14.78
CA VAL A 157 -14.17 -0.38 -15.95
C VAL A 157 -13.13 -1.51 -15.92
N SER A 158 -12.56 -1.82 -14.76
CA SER A 158 -11.56 -2.89 -14.59
C SER A 158 -12.12 -4.29 -14.88
N GLN A 159 -13.44 -4.50 -14.71
CA GLN A 159 -14.05 -5.82 -14.83
C GLN A 159 -14.88 -6.02 -16.09
N LEU A 160 -15.39 -4.96 -16.71
CA LEU A 160 -16.24 -5.10 -17.90
C LEU A 160 -15.49 -5.75 -19.08
N PRO A 161 -16.19 -6.54 -19.92
CA PRO A 161 -15.58 -7.13 -21.12
C PRO A 161 -15.06 -6.06 -22.08
N LEU A 162 -13.76 -6.08 -22.37
CA LEU A 162 -13.17 -5.12 -23.30
C LEU A 162 -13.27 -5.61 -24.74
N ARG A 163 -13.96 -4.84 -25.57
CA ARG A 163 -14.15 -5.08 -27.02
C ARG A 163 -13.88 -3.82 -27.88
N MET A 164 -13.03 -2.94 -27.38
CA MET A 164 -12.60 -1.73 -28.12
C MET A 164 -11.36 -1.99 -28.99
N SER A 165 -11.14 -1.13 -29.97
CA SER A 165 -9.90 -1.12 -30.77
C SER A 165 -8.74 -0.51 -29.98
N LYS A 166 -7.49 -0.87 -30.35
CA LYS A 166 -6.28 -0.25 -29.77
C LYS A 166 -6.25 1.26 -29.98
N ALA A 167 -6.71 1.75 -31.14
CA ALA A 167 -6.83 3.17 -31.42
C ALA A 167 -7.74 3.88 -30.39
N LYS A 168 -8.97 3.36 -30.20
CA LYS A 168 -9.90 3.94 -29.21
C LYS A 168 -9.34 3.91 -27.78
N PHE A 169 -8.62 2.85 -27.43
CA PHE A 169 -7.95 2.75 -26.12
C PHE A 169 -6.89 3.84 -25.95
N PHE A 170 -5.99 4.01 -26.91
CA PHE A 170 -4.96 5.04 -26.84
C PHE A 170 -5.53 6.45 -26.91
N ASP A 171 -6.63 6.67 -27.63
CA ASP A 171 -7.35 7.94 -27.62
C ASP A 171 -7.87 8.28 -26.21
N ILE A 172 -8.39 7.28 -25.46
CA ILE A 172 -8.82 7.49 -24.07
C ILE A 172 -7.63 7.84 -23.19
N VAL A 173 -6.53 7.07 -23.27
CA VAL A 173 -5.31 7.32 -22.48
C VAL A 173 -4.77 8.72 -22.72
N GLU A 174 -4.58 9.10 -23.99
CA GLU A 174 -4.04 10.40 -24.36
C GLU A 174 -4.94 11.55 -23.88
N ASN A 175 -6.25 11.44 -24.09
CA ASN A 175 -7.17 12.49 -23.66
C ASN A 175 -7.28 12.60 -22.13
N SER A 176 -7.18 11.49 -21.40
CA SER A 176 -7.16 11.50 -19.95
C SER A 176 -5.91 12.16 -19.38
N LEU A 177 -4.76 12.00 -20.04
CA LEU A 177 -3.48 12.55 -19.56
C LEU A 177 -3.28 14.03 -19.91
N LYS A 178 -4.01 14.58 -20.90
CA LYS A 178 -4.00 16.03 -21.21
C LYS A 178 -4.36 16.94 -20.03
N LYS A 179 -5.06 16.42 -19.02
CA LYS A 179 -5.40 17.19 -17.80
C LYS A 179 -4.17 17.61 -16.98
N TYR A 180 -3.02 16.96 -17.18
CA TYR A 180 -1.78 17.23 -16.46
C TYR A 180 -0.97 18.39 -17.08
N ILE A 181 -1.41 18.95 -18.22
CA ILE A 181 -0.77 20.14 -18.80
C ILE A 181 -0.93 21.32 -17.83
N GLY A 182 0.17 21.98 -17.48
CA GLY A 182 0.19 23.08 -16.52
C GLY A 182 0.04 22.63 -15.06
N THR A 183 0.07 21.33 -14.77
CA THR A 183 0.15 20.82 -13.38
C THR A 183 1.60 20.60 -12.97
N ASP A 184 1.80 20.33 -11.68
CA ASP A 184 3.09 19.95 -11.13
C ASP A 184 3.62 18.64 -11.73
N SER A 185 4.91 18.58 -12.09
CA SER A 185 5.56 17.43 -12.74
C SER A 185 5.38 16.12 -11.98
N SER A 186 5.44 16.17 -10.64
CA SER A 186 5.25 15.00 -9.80
C SER A 186 3.86 14.36 -9.94
N SER A 187 2.85 15.13 -10.38
CA SER A 187 1.50 14.62 -10.59
C SER A 187 1.42 13.68 -11.80
N LEU A 188 2.08 14.03 -12.90
CA LEU A 188 2.15 13.17 -14.08
C LEU A 188 3.06 11.97 -13.83
N ASP A 189 4.18 12.18 -13.13
CA ASP A 189 5.11 11.09 -12.82
C ASP A 189 4.43 10.00 -11.99
N ARG A 190 3.65 10.38 -10.98
CA ARG A 190 2.84 9.43 -10.18
C ARG A 190 1.79 8.71 -11.02
N GLU A 191 1.10 9.43 -11.90
CA GLU A 191 0.10 8.81 -12.78
C GLU A 191 0.76 7.80 -13.73
N LEU A 192 1.84 8.18 -14.43
CA LEU A 192 2.57 7.29 -15.33
C LEU A 192 3.17 6.10 -14.58
N TYR A 193 3.65 6.31 -13.36
CA TYR A 193 4.09 5.23 -12.48
C TYR A 193 2.96 4.22 -12.23
N MET A 194 1.78 4.67 -11.78
CA MET A 194 0.62 3.81 -11.53
C MET A 194 0.14 3.09 -12.80
N LEU A 195 0.19 3.75 -13.96
CA LEU A 195 -0.15 3.13 -15.25
C LEU A 195 0.85 2.04 -15.63
N ARG A 196 2.15 2.24 -15.38
CA ARG A 196 3.20 1.24 -15.64
C ARG A 196 3.14 0.06 -14.67
N THR A 197 2.84 0.27 -13.40
CA THR A 197 2.75 -0.84 -12.44
C THR A 197 1.52 -1.70 -12.72
N SER A 198 0.34 -1.07 -12.82
CA SER A 198 -0.94 -1.77 -13.05
C SER A 198 -1.00 -2.52 -14.37
N SER A 199 -0.32 -2.01 -15.40
CA SER A 199 -0.20 -2.71 -16.70
C SER A 199 0.89 -3.77 -16.72
N GLY A 200 1.61 -3.99 -15.61
CA GLY A 200 2.70 -4.95 -15.50
C GLY A 200 3.92 -4.62 -16.36
N LEU A 201 4.13 -3.35 -16.71
CA LEU A 201 5.26 -2.85 -17.49
C LEU A 201 6.48 -2.53 -16.61
N LYS A 202 6.24 -2.14 -15.35
CA LYS A 202 7.33 -1.81 -14.43
C LYS A 202 8.26 -3.02 -14.27
N TYR A 203 9.55 -2.79 -14.51
CA TYR A 203 10.59 -3.80 -14.30
C TYR A 203 10.76 -4.06 -12.80
N VAL A 204 10.94 -5.34 -12.47
CA VAL A 204 11.27 -5.82 -11.14
C VAL A 204 12.32 -6.90 -11.36
N SER A 205 13.40 -6.89 -10.58
CA SER A 205 14.39 -7.95 -10.66
C SER A 205 13.78 -9.27 -10.19
N SER A 206 14.01 -10.34 -10.97
CA SER A 206 13.56 -11.69 -10.66
C SER A 206 14.12 -12.21 -9.33
N ASP A 207 15.27 -11.68 -8.92
CA ASP A 207 16.03 -12.20 -7.80
C ASP A 207 15.48 -11.73 -6.44
N ILE A 208 14.62 -10.70 -6.45
CA ILE A 208 14.04 -10.15 -5.21
C ILE A 208 12.97 -11.09 -4.65
N TYR A 209 12.09 -11.64 -5.49
CA TYR A 209 11.03 -12.55 -5.06
C TYR A 209 11.00 -13.80 -5.97
N PRO A 210 11.99 -14.70 -5.86
CA PRO A 210 12.16 -15.80 -6.81
C PRO A 210 10.96 -16.75 -6.85
N GLY A 211 10.30 -17.01 -5.71
CA GLY A 211 9.08 -17.84 -5.68
C GLY A 211 7.89 -17.19 -6.41
N LEU A 212 7.68 -15.88 -6.22
CA LEU A 212 6.65 -15.13 -6.95
C LEU A 212 6.96 -15.06 -8.44
N GLU A 213 8.23 -14.87 -8.81
CA GLU A 213 8.65 -14.87 -10.21
C GLU A 213 8.44 -16.25 -10.85
N GLU A 214 8.74 -17.34 -10.14
CA GLU A 214 8.47 -18.69 -10.64
C GLU A 214 6.97 -18.89 -10.90
N LEU A 215 6.11 -18.55 -9.93
CA LEU A 215 4.65 -18.64 -10.09
C LEU A 215 4.18 -17.79 -11.29
N LEU A 216 4.71 -16.57 -11.42
CA LEU A 216 4.38 -15.67 -12.52
C LEU A 216 4.78 -16.26 -13.88
N GLN A 217 6.00 -16.80 -14.02
CA GLN A 217 6.47 -17.44 -15.26
C GLN A 217 5.62 -18.65 -15.64
N GLN A 218 5.21 -19.45 -14.65
CA GLN A 218 4.30 -20.57 -14.86
C GLN A 218 2.92 -20.13 -15.34
N LEU A 219 2.41 -18.98 -14.86
CA LEU A 219 1.16 -18.40 -15.35
C LEU A 219 1.31 -17.81 -16.76
N GLN A 220 2.41 -17.10 -17.04
CA GLN A 220 2.69 -16.51 -18.35
C GLN A 220 2.84 -17.55 -19.45
N SER A 221 3.43 -18.71 -19.14
CA SER A 221 3.62 -19.82 -20.08
C SER A 221 2.37 -20.69 -20.27
N ALA A 222 1.31 -20.47 -19.51
CA ALA A 222 0.08 -21.26 -19.58
C ALA A 222 -0.67 -21.07 -20.91
N ASP A 223 -1.24 -22.16 -21.43
CA ASP A 223 -2.12 -22.07 -22.60
C ASP A 223 -3.57 -21.74 -22.20
N TYR A 224 -3.84 -20.45 -22.00
CA TYR A 224 -5.18 -19.97 -21.63
C TYR A 224 -6.30 -20.30 -22.62
N ASP A 225 -5.99 -20.63 -23.87
CA ASP A 225 -6.99 -21.00 -24.87
C ASP A 225 -7.41 -22.48 -24.77
N ALA A 226 -6.65 -23.30 -24.03
CA ALA A 226 -6.82 -24.75 -23.92
C ALA A 226 -7.03 -25.23 -22.47
N VAL A 227 -7.48 -24.35 -21.57
CA VAL A 227 -7.74 -24.70 -20.16
C VAL A 227 -8.95 -25.62 -20.04
N ASP A 228 -8.75 -26.71 -19.28
CA ASP A 228 -9.73 -27.77 -19.01
C ASP A 228 -9.99 -27.93 -17.49
N GLU A 229 -10.90 -28.83 -17.13
CA GLU A 229 -11.30 -29.07 -15.73
C GLU A 229 -10.15 -29.50 -14.81
N LYS A 230 -9.02 -29.97 -15.37
CA LYS A 230 -7.86 -30.42 -14.60
C LYS A 230 -6.79 -29.34 -14.47
N SER A 231 -6.58 -28.55 -15.53
CA SER A 231 -5.58 -27.49 -15.57
C SER A 231 -6.06 -26.20 -14.91
N TYR A 232 -7.37 -25.91 -14.92
CA TYR A 232 -7.90 -24.71 -14.26
C TYR A 232 -7.58 -24.64 -12.75
N PRO A 233 -7.85 -25.68 -11.93
CA PRO A 233 -7.54 -25.63 -10.50
C PRO A 233 -6.05 -25.44 -10.21
N VAL A 234 -5.16 -25.90 -11.09
CA VAL A 234 -3.71 -25.71 -10.96
C VAL A 234 -3.33 -24.24 -11.17
N LEU A 235 -3.96 -23.54 -12.12
CA LEU A 235 -3.74 -22.10 -12.33
C LEU A 235 -4.33 -21.27 -11.18
N GLU A 236 -5.51 -21.65 -10.70
CA GLU A 236 -6.18 -21.01 -9.57
C GLU A 236 -5.36 -21.17 -8.28
N ALA A 237 -4.81 -22.36 -8.01
CA ALA A 237 -3.96 -22.60 -6.85
C ALA A 237 -2.70 -21.73 -6.84
N LYS A 238 -2.04 -21.53 -7.99
CA LYS A 238 -0.85 -20.66 -8.11
C LYS A 238 -1.17 -19.19 -7.83
N LEU A 239 -2.33 -18.73 -8.29
CA LEU A 239 -2.78 -17.37 -7.97
C LEU A 239 -3.06 -17.22 -6.48
N ILE A 240 -3.73 -18.20 -5.87
CA ILE A 240 -4.01 -18.20 -4.43
C ILE A 240 -2.69 -18.16 -3.65
N GLU A 241 -1.75 -19.03 -3.96
CA GLU A 241 -0.41 -19.05 -3.33
C GLU A 241 0.28 -17.69 -3.43
N ALA A 242 0.34 -17.10 -4.63
CA ALA A 242 0.94 -15.78 -4.84
C ALA A 242 0.23 -14.67 -4.03
N VAL A 243 -1.10 -14.66 -4.01
CA VAL A 243 -1.89 -13.67 -3.26
C VAL A 243 -1.64 -13.81 -1.75
N GLN A 244 -1.56 -15.04 -1.25
CA GLN A 244 -1.28 -15.32 0.16
C GLN A 244 0.11 -14.83 0.55
N THR A 245 1.16 -15.18 -0.21
CA THR A 245 2.52 -14.69 0.04
C THR A 245 2.60 -13.16 -0.02
N ILE A 246 1.94 -12.53 -1.01
CA ILE A 246 1.92 -11.06 -1.14
C ILE A 246 1.22 -10.41 0.05
N THR A 247 0.12 -10.99 0.53
CA THR A 247 -0.65 -10.46 1.66
C THR A 247 0.18 -10.51 2.93
N ASP A 248 0.69 -11.68 3.28
CA ASP A 248 1.51 -11.88 4.48
C ASP A 248 2.78 -11.00 4.46
N MET A 249 3.46 -10.93 3.31
CA MET A 249 4.66 -10.09 3.16
C MET A 249 4.32 -8.59 3.24
N SER A 250 3.18 -8.16 2.70
CA SER A 250 2.73 -6.77 2.79
C SER A 250 2.45 -6.37 4.23
N GLU A 251 1.81 -7.24 5.02
CA GLU A 251 1.57 -7.02 6.45
C GLU A 251 2.88 -6.94 7.24
N LEU A 252 3.84 -7.83 6.92
CA LEU A 252 5.16 -7.84 7.57
C LEU A 252 5.88 -6.51 7.33
N LEU A 253 5.98 -6.08 6.07
CA LEU A 253 6.68 -4.86 5.68
C LEU A 253 6.00 -3.60 6.23
N GLN A 254 4.66 -3.53 6.19
CA GLN A 254 3.91 -2.41 6.79
C GLN A 254 4.14 -2.32 8.30
N SER A 255 4.15 -3.45 8.99
CA SER A 255 4.39 -3.48 10.44
C SER A 255 5.82 -3.03 10.76
N ALA A 256 6.81 -3.57 10.03
CA ALA A 256 8.21 -3.20 10.18
C ALA A 256 8.46 -1.70 9.94
N GLU A 257 7.89 -1.15 8.86
CA GLU A 257 8.00 0.28 8.54
C GLU A 257 7.31 1.15 9.60
N THR A 258 6.13 0.75 10.08
CA THR A 258 5.42 1.47 11.16
C THR A 258 6.28 1.57 12.42
N ILE A 259 6.87 0.46 12.84
CA ILE A 259 7.68 0.38 14.06
C ILE A 259 8.96 1.22 13.91
N VAL A 260 9.67 1.08 12.79
CA VAL A 260 10.92 1.82 12.57
C VAL A 260 10.66 3.33 12.38
N ASN A 261 9.50 3.73 11.85
CA ASN A 261 9.09 5.14 11.78
C ASN A 261 9.02 5.76 13.19
N ARG A 262 8.49 5.04 14.18
CA ARG A 262 8.47 5.51 15.58
C ARG A 262 9.89 5.73 16.11
N MET A 263 10.80 4.82 15.80
CA MET A 263 12.21 4.95 16.21
C MET A 263 12.92 6.09 15.49
N ALA A 264 12.60 6.34 14.22
CA ALA A 264 13.10 7.50 13.48
C ALA A 264 12.69 8.79 14.18
N VAL A 265 11.42 8.92 14.59
CA VAL A 265 10.95 10.08 15.38
C VAL A 265 11.69 10.19 16.71
N MET A 266 11.88 9.07 17.44
CA MET A 266 12.63 9.07 18.69
C MET A 266 14.05 9.63 18.51
N VAL A 267 14.79 9.14 17.52
CA VAL A 267 16.18 9.57 17.27
C VAL A 267 16.25 11.01 16.79
N MET A 268 15.30 11.45 15.95
CA MET A 268 15.21 12.83 15.48
C MET A 268 14.97 13.83 16.62
N CYS A 269 14.15 13.46 17.61
CA CYS A 269 13.83 14.34 18.74
C CYS A 269 14.82 14.23 19.91
N TYR A 270 15.65 13.18 19.96
CA TYR A 270 16.43 12.82 21.15
C TYR A 270 17.35 13.93 21.66
N ALA A 271 18.01 14.67 20.76
CA ALA A 271 18.92 15.76 21.13
C ALA A 271 18.25 16.91 21.91
N ASN A 272 16.92 17.00 21.83
CA ASN A 272 16.09 18.02 22.46
C ASN A 272 15.30 17.49 23.68
N VAL A 273 15.50 16.23 24.06
CA VAL A 273 14.85 15.61 25.22
C VAL A 273 15.72 15.81 26.46
N GLU A 274 15.21 16.55 27.45
CA GLU A 274 15.87 16.73 28.75
C GLU A 274 15.24 15.86 29.84
N THR A 275 13.99 15.44 29.65
CA THR A 275 13.28 14.56 30.58
C THR A 275 13.74 13.10 30.46
N GLU A 276 14.12 12.48 31.58
CA GLU A 276 14.63 11.10 31.60
C GLU A 276 13.57 10.00 31.41
N PHE A 277 12.27 10.33 31.43
CA PHE A 277 11.11 9.42 31.24
C PHE A 277 11.29 8.03 31.87
N THR A 278 11.81 7.96 33.11
CA THR A 278 12.32 6.72 33.69
C THR A 278 11.23 5.65 33.87
N LYS A 279 10.01 6.05 34.25
CA LYS A 279 8.90 5.13 34.49
C LYS A 279 8.38 4.56 33.17
N GLU A 280 8.16 5.43 32.20
CA GLU A 280 7.69 5.12 30.86
C GLU A 280 8.69 4.20 30.16
N SER A 281 9.98 4.53 30.25
CA SER A 281 11.07 3.70 29.73
C SER A 281 11.12 2.32 30.38
N SER A 282 10.89 2.22 31.69
CA SER A 282 10.88 0.92 32.39
C SER A 282 9.73 0.02 31.92
N ASN A 283 8.52 0.56 31.77
CA ASN A 283 7.36 -0.19 31.28
C ASN A 283 7.57 -0.61 29.82
N VAL A 284 8.05 0.29 28.97
CA VAL A 284 8.36 -0.02 27.56
C VAL A 284 9.42 -1.13 27.45
N LYS A 285 10.46 -1.12 28.30
CA LYS A 285 11.47 -2.19 28.32
C LYS A 285 10.88 -3.56 28.66
N VAL A 286 9.86 -3.62 29.52
CA VAL A 286 9.18 -4.89 29.84
C VAL A 286 8.52 -5.47 28.58
N LEU A 287 7.71 -4.67 27.88
CA LEU A 287 7.06 -5.08 26.61
C LEU A 287 8.09 -5.55 25.59
N VAL A 288 9.10 -4.72 25.32
CA VAL A 288 10.09 -4.98 24.27
C VAL A 288 10.93 -6.22 24.60
N SER A 289 11.28 -6.45 25.87
CA SER A 289 12.06 -7.62 26.27
C SER A 289 11.30 -8.92 26.02
N GLU A 290 10.03 -8.98 26.41
CA GLU A 290 9.18 -10.15 26.18
C GLU A 290 9.00 -10.42 24.67
N ALA A 291 8.69 -9.39 23.89
CA ALA A 291 8.54 -9.52 22.44
C ALA A 291 9.83 -9.98 21.73
N VAL A 292 10.99 -9.43 22.13
CA VAL A 292 12.30 -9.83 21.60
C VAL A 292 12.64 -11.29 21.93
N GLU A 293 12.32 -11.75 23.14
CA GLU A 293 12.57 -13.13 23.55
C GLU A 293 11.60 -14.10 22.86
N GLY A 294 10.32 -13.73 22.79
CA GLY A 294 9.28 -14.52 22.14
C GLY A 294 9.50 -14.71 20.64
N LEU A 295 10.01 -13.70 19.92
CA LEU A 295 10.37 -13.83 18.50
C LEU A 295 11.59 -14.75 18.26
N LYS A 296 12.46 -14.95 19.24
CA LYS A 296 13.62 -15.87 19.12
C LYS A 296 13.26 -17.31 19.45
N ASP A 297 12.33 -17.50 20.38
CA ASP A 297 11.85 -18.81 20.83
C ASP A 297 10.32 -18.78 20.82
N PRO A 298 9.71 -18.91 19.62
CA PRO A 298 8.26 -18.93 19.46
C PRO A 298 7.71 -20.09 20.28
N SER A 299 7.14 -19.77 21.42
CA SER A 299 6.58 -20.73 22.36
C SER A 299 5.19 -20.26 22.74
N ASP A 300 4.31 -21.22 23.03
CA ASP A 300 2.93 -20.95 23.46
C ASP A 300 2.93 -20.37 24.88
N LYS A 301 3.31 -19.09 24.99
CA LYS A 301 3.33 -18.33 26.23
C LYS A 301 2.25 -17.26 26.15
N GLU A 302 1.35 -17.30 27.12
CA GLU A 302 0.42 -16.20 27.35
C GLU A 302 1.21 -14.94 27.73
N MET A 303 0.68 -13.77 27.34
CA MET A 303 1.18 -12.46 27.77
C MET A 303 1.41 -12.45 29.29
N SER A 304 2.58 -11.97 29.72
CA SER A 304 2.87 -11.93 31.14
C SER A 304 2.04 -10.88 31.90
N ASP A 305 1.79 -11.14 33.18
CA ASP A 305 1.18 -10.17 34.11
C ASP A 305 1.96 -8.84 34.17
N ASP A 306 3.27 -8.87 33.92
CA ASP A 306 4.12 -7.69 33.97
C ASP A 306 3.98 -6.84 32.69
N VAL A 307 3.79 -7.46 31.53
CA VAL A 307 3.39 -6.76 30.30
C VAL A 307 2.01 -6.12 30.47
N LEU A 308 1.04 -6.87 31.02
CA LEU A 308 -0.32 -6.36 31.22
C LEU A 308 -0.36 -5.14 32.14
N LYS A 309 0.38 -5.17 33.27
CA LYS A 309 0.53 -4.00 34.15
C LYS A 309 1.23 -2.85 33.44
N SER A 310 2.27 -3.13 32.66
CA SER A 310 3.02 -2.10 31.93
C SER A 310 2.13 -1.40 30.91
N LEU A 311 1.29 -2.13 30.17
CA LEU A 311 0.30 -1.56 29.24
C LEU A 311 -0.68 -0.61 29.94
N GLN A 312 -1.24 -1.01 31.10
CA GLN A 312 -2.14 -0.16 31.89
C GLN A 312 -1.45 1.15 32.33
N MET A 313 -0.18 1.09 32.68
CA MET A 313 0.59 2.27 33.08
C MET A 313 0.90 3.19 31.90
N LEU A 314 1.05 2.63 30.69
CA LEU A 314 1.35 3.38 29.47
C LEU A 314 0.11 4.08 28.87
N GLU A 315 -1.09 3.52 29.05
CA GLU A 315 -2.36 4.08 28.54
C GLU A 315 -2.58 5.54 29.00
N GLY A 316 -2.27 5.86 30.26
CA GLY A 316 -2.45 7.19 30.83
C GLY A 316 -1.53 8.29 30.26
N ILE A 317 -0.59 7.96 29.37
CA ILE A 317 0.39 8.90 28.80
C ILE A 317 -0.20 9.70 27.63
N PHE A 318 -1.08 9.11 26.83
CA PHE A 318 -1.46 9.66 25.54
C PHE A 318 -2.23 10.98 25.62
N GLU A 319 -3.28 11.04 26.44
CA GLU A 319 -4.17 12.21 26.52
C GLU A 319 -3.42 13.50 26.93
N PRO A 320 -2.59 13.52 27.99
CA PRO A 320 -1.83 14.71 28.36
C PRO A 320 -0.82 15.16 27.30
N VAL A 321 -0.19 14.22 26.60
CA VAL A 321 0.83 14.54 25.58
C VAL A 321 0.18 15.08 24.30
N MET A 322 -0.92 14.47 23.87
CA MET A 322 -1.71 14.97 22.73
C MET A 322 -2.27 16.37 22.99
N GLU A 323 -2.72 16.65 24.22
CA GLU A 323 -3.18 17.99 24.59
C GLU A 323 -2.06 19.03 24.49
N ARG A 324 -0.83 18.68 24.90
CA ARG A 324 0.35 19.55 24.76
C ARG A 324 0.67 19.83 23.28
N LEU A 325 0.67 18.81 22.42
CA LEU A 325 0.89 18.97 20.98
C LEU A 325 -0.19 19.83 20.32
N GLN A 326 -1.46 19.64 20.65
CA GLN A 326 -2.55 20.45 20.09
C GLN A 326 -2.44 21.92 20.51
N ARG A 327 -2.08 22.17 21.78
CA ARG A 327 -1.81 23.53 22.28
C ARG A 327 -0.65 24.17 21.53
N TYR A 328 0.38 23.40 21.16
CA TYR A 328 1.47 23.86 20.30
C TYR A 328 0.96 24.27 18.92
N GLN A 329 0.32 23.36 18.19
CA GLN A 329 -0.16 23.61 16.82
C GLN A 329 -1.05 24.87 16.78
N THR A 330 -1.92 25.03 17.79
CA THR A 330 -2.77 26.23 17.94
C THR A 330 -1.97 27.50 18.18
N LYS A 331 -0.88 27.46 18.97
CA LYS A 331 -0.01 28.62 19.21
C LYS A 331 0.83 28.98 17.99
N ALA A 332 1.40 27.99 17.32
CA ALA A 332 2.18 28.19 16.09
C ALA A 332 1.36 28.90 15.02
N ALA A 333 0.12 28.42 14.79
CA ALA A 333 -0.82 29.04 13.86
C ALA A 333 -1.20 30.49 14.25
N LYS A 334 -1.35 30.79 15.56
CA LYS A 334 -1.71 32.14 16.04
C LYS A 334 -0.55 33.13 16.04
N GLN A 335 0.68 32.65 16.17
CA GLN A 335 1.86 33.50 16.30
C GLN A 335 2.58 33.77 14.97
N ASN A 336 2.05 33.26 13.84
CA ASN A 336 2.72 33.31 12.53
C ASN A 336 4.21 32.95 12.66
N ILE A 337 4.52 31.87 13.41
CA ILE A 337 5.87 31.31 13.41
C ILE A 337 6.07 30.78 11.98
N SER A 338 6.56 31.64 11.08
CA SER A 338 6.82 31.26 9.69
C SER A 338 8.17 30.58 9.61
N GLY A 339 8.32 29.67 8.65
CA GLY A 339 9.59 29.01 8.33
C GLY A 339 10.70 29.96 7.84
N ASP A 340 10.48 31.28 7.85
CA ASP A 340 11.48 32.28 7.45
C ASP A 340 12.47 32.61 8.57
N ASP A 341 12.16 32.27 9.83
CA ASP A 341 13.12 32.38 10.93
C ASP A 341 14.13 31.23 10.86
N ALA A 342 15.36 31.56 10.47
CA ALA A 342 16.45 30.61 10.32
C ALA A 342 16.79 29.83 11.60
N ASP A 343 16.50 30.39 12.78
CA ASP A 343 16.75 29.71 14.06
C ASP A 343 15.72 28.60 14.36
N VAL A 344 14.50 28.74 13.83
CA VAL A 344 13.36 27.86 14.14
C VAL A 344 13.04 26.91 12.99
N ARG A 345 13.38 27.28 11.75
CA ARG A 345 13.12 26.49 10.54
C ARG A 345 13.58 25.02 10.66
N PRO A 346 14.80 24.68 11.14
CA PRO A 346 15.22 23.29 11.26
C PRO A 346 14.36 22.45 12.21
N LEU A 347 13.82 23.07 13.27
CA LEU A 347 12.90 22.41 14.20
C LEU A 347 11.54 22.16 13.55
N LEU A 348 11.04 23.11 12.76
CA LEU A 348 9.78 22.95 12.02
C LEU A 348 9.91 21.84 10.97
N GLU A 349 11.00 21.81 10.20
CA GLU A 349 11.28 20.74 9.23
C GLU A 349 11.35 19.36 9.92
N THR A 350 11.90 19.31 11.14
CA THR A 350 11.93 18.11 11.98
C THR A 350 10.51 17.70 12.39
N PHE A 351 9.67 18.64 12.81
CA PHE A 351 8.28 18.35 13.21
C PHE A 351 7.43 17.89 12.03
N ASP A 352 7.57 18.51 10.86
CA ASP A 352 6.88 18.07 9.64
C ASP A 352 7.27 16.62 9.30
N SER A 353 8.55 16.27 9.44
CA SER A 353 9.02 14.90 9.27
C SER A 353 8.45 13.95 10.31
N CYS A 354 8.34 14.38 11.58
CA CYS A 354 7.71 13.59 12.63
C CYS A 354 6.23 13.34 12.36
N GLU A 355 5.49 14.36 11.91
CA GLU A 355 4.08 14.21 11.55
C GLU A 355 3.90 13.27 10.36
N LYS A 356 4.75 13.36 9.33
CA LYS A 356 4.76 12.41 8.19
C LYS A 356 5.00 10.97 8.64
N LEU A 357 6.03 10.74 9.45
CA LEU A 357 6.41 9.42 9.97
C LEU A 357 5.33 8.79 10.86
N MET A 358 4.59 9.62 11.61
CA MET A 358 3.50 9.16 12.47
C MET A 358 2.14 9.09 11.76
N SER A 359 2.06 9.50 10.50
CA SER A 359 0.82 9.51 9.72
C SER A 359 0.38 8.10 9.31
N PRO A 360 -0.87 7.92 8.85
CA PRO A 360 -1.31 6.66 8.24
C PRO A 360 -0.54 6.28 6.95
N SER A 361 0.19 7.22 6.33
CA SER A 361 1.01 6.95 5.16
C SER A 361 2.36 6.37 5.59
N VAL A 362 2.37 5.07 5.88
CA VAL A 362 3.50 4.35 6.50
C VAL A 362 4.80 4.50 5.70
N PHE A 363 4.74 4.51 4.36
CA PHE A 363 5.91 4.63 3.47
C PHE A 363 6.18 6.06 2.95
N ALA A 364 5.65 7.08 3.62
CA ALA A 364 5.75 8.48 3.18
C ALA A 364 7.20 8.92 2.97
N ASP A 365 7.45 9.59 1.84
CA ASP A 365 8.70 10.29 1.57
C ASP A 365 8.86 11.51 2.47
N LEU A 366 10.02 11.61 3.12
CA LEU A 366 10.31 12.74 4.01
C LEU A 366 10.78 13.98 3.24
N LYS A 367 11.39 13.77 2.08
CA LYS A 367 11.87 14.84 1.20
C LYS A 367 10.88 15.06 0.07
N GLU A 368 10.62 16.33 -0.22
CA GLU A 368 9.90 16.71 -1.43
C GLU A 368 10.87 16.72 -2.61
N GLU A 369 10.49 16.04 -3.68
CA GLU A 369 11.23 16.13 -4.94
C GLU A 369 11.00 17.51 -5.56
N ALA A 370 12.04 18.05 -6.19
CA ALA A 370 11.90 19.29 -6.94
C ALA A 370 10.94 19.05 -8.11
N SER A 371 9.94 19.91 -8.20
CA SER A 371 8.92 19.83 -9.23
C SER A 371 8.82 21.14 -10.02
N HIS A 372 8.22 21.05 -11.20
CA HIS A 372 8.00 22.19 -12.08
C HIS A 372 6.65 22.10 -12.77
N GLU A 373 6.20 23.20 -13.35
CA GLU A 373 4.98 23.23 -14.14
C GLU A 373 5.21 22.52 -15.48
N LEU A 374 4.37 21.52 -15.79
CA LEU A 374 4.47 20.71 -17.00
C LEU A 374 4.06 21.47 -18.24
N THR A 375 4.90 21.40 -19.27
CA THR A 375 4.57 21.88 -20.63
C THR A 375 3.74 20.86 -21.39
N GLU A 376 3.00 21.30 -22.42
CA GLU A 376 2.26 20.40 -23.31
C GLU A 376 3.17 19.35 -23.98
N ALA A 377 4.40 19.74 -24.34
CA ALA A 377 5.36 18.83 -24.95
C ALA A 377 5.78 17.69 -24.00
N GLU A 378 6.04 17.98 -22.72
CA GLU A 378 6.42 16.96 -21.73
C GLU A 378 5.28 15.96 -21.49
N VAL A 379 4.03 16.42 -21.44
CA VAL A 379 2.88 15.52 -21.33
C VAL A 379 2.75 14.64 -22.57
N ILE A 380 2.93 15.19 -23.77
CA ILE A 380 2.89 14.43 -25.03
C ILE A 380 4.00 13.37 -25.05
N ASP A 381 5.24 13.74 -24.69
CA ASP A 381 6.37 12.83 -24.66
C ASP A 381 6.12 11.67 -23.69
N GLY A 382 5.65 11.95 -22.47
CA GLY A 382 5.31 10.91 -21.50
C GLY A 382 4.19 9.97 -21.96
N VAL A 383 3.19 10.49 -22.69
CA VAL A 383 2.11 9.70 -23.28
C VAL A 383 2.63 8.80 -24.41
N GLU A 384 3.48 9.31 -25.29
CA GLU A 384 4.05 8.55 -26.40
C GLU A 384 5.02 7.46 -25.91
N ASP A 385 5.79 7.71 -24.86
CA ASP A 385 6.62 6.71 -24.21
C ASP A 385 5.76 5.57 -23.63
N LEU A 386 4.71 5.90 -22.88
CA LEU A 386 3.79 4.90 -22.34
C LEU A 386 3.09 4.10 -23.46
N LYS A 387 2.65 4.78 -24.54
CA LYS A 387 2.05 4.15 -25.73
C LYS A 387 2.99 3.13 -26.36
N LYS A 388 4.27 3.47 -26.47
CA LYS A 388 5.30 2.60 -27.03
C LYS A 388 5.50 1.36 -26.16
N GLU A 389 5.69 1.55 -24.86
CA GLU A 389 5.85 0.44 -23.89
C GLU A 389 4.65 -0.52 -23.93
N LEU A 390 3.42 0.02 -23.92
CA LEU A 390 2.19 -0.77 -24.03
C LEU A 390 2.09 -1.51 -25.37
N THR A 391 2.47 -0.86 -26.47
CA THR A 391 2.45 -1.47 -27.80
C THR A 391 3.41 -2.64 -27.90
N ASP A 392 4.61 -2.51 -27.34
CA ASP A 392 5.62 -3.56 -27.30
C ASP A 392 5.12 -4.76 -26.46
N ALA A 393 4.56 -4.49 -25.27
CA ALA A 393 3.96 -5.54 -24.44
C ALA A 393 2.80 -6.26 -25.15
N PHE A 394 1.93 -5.51 -25.85
CA PHE A 394 0.85 -6.11 -26.63
C PHE A 394 1.34 -6.95 -27.81
N GLY A 395 2.56 -6.75 -28.29
CA GLY A 395 3.16 -7.57 -29.34
C GLY A 395 3.48 -8.99 -28.89
N ALA A 396 3.87 -9.16 -27.61
CA ALA A 396 4.20 -10.45 -27.01
C ALA A 396 2.97 -11.18 -26.44
N ASP A 397 1.95 -10.44 -26.01
CA ASP A 397 0.79 -10.98 -25.29
C ASP A 397 -0.26 -11.67 -26.19
N LYS A 398 -0.91 -12.70 -25.63
CA LYS A 398 -2.19 -13.21 -26.13
C LYS A 398 -3.28 -12.14 -26.00
N LYS A 399 -4.30 -12.20 -26.86
CA LYS A 399 -5.40 -11.21 -26.89
C LYS A 399 -6.11 -11.02 -25.54
N ILE A 400 -6.28 -12.08 -24.76
CA ILE A 400 -6.92 -11.99 -23.44
C ILE A 400 -6.05 -11.24 -22.42
N MET A 401 -4.72 -11.38 -22.52
CA MET A 401 -3.77 -10.64 -21.69
C MET A 401 -3.67 -9.16 -22.11
N GLN A 402 -3.71 -8.88 -23.41
CA GLN A 402 -3.82 -7.50 -23.90
C GLN A 402 -5.05 -6.80 -23.31
N ARG A 403 -6.21 -7.51 -23.25
CA ARG A 403 -7.42 -6.99 -22.60
C ARG A 403 -7.24 -6.77 -21.11
N ALA A 404 -6.58 -7.69 -20.39
CA ALA A 404 -6.29 -7.52 -18.97
C ALA A 404 -5.49 -6.25 -18.71
N ARG A 405 -4.40 -6.02 -19.47
CA ARG A 405 -3.58 -4.81 -19.36
C ARG A 405 -4.36 -3.55 -19.70
N MET A 406 -5.15 -3.58 -20.78
CA MET A 406 -6.00 -2.44 -21.14
C MET A 406 -7.03 -2.13 -20.03
N ALA A 407 -7.62 -3.14 -19.40
CA ALA A 407 -8.57 -2.94 -18.29
C ALA A 407 -7.88 -2.32 -17.08
N ALA A 408 -6.69 -2.83 -16.73
CA ALA A 408 -5.89 -2.29 -15.65
C ALA A 408 -5.55 -0.81 -15.89
N VAL A 409 -5.02 -0.47 -17.07
CA VAL A 409 -4.73 0.92 -17.47
C VAL A 409 -5.97 1.80 -17.37
N LEU A 410 -7.08 1.41 -17.99
CA LEU A 410 -8.31 2.21 -17.99
C LEU A 410 -8.89 2.44 -16.59
N SER A 411 -8.68 1.49 -15.67
CA SER A 411 -9.14 1.62 -14.28
C SER A 411 -8.27 2.55 -13.42
N GLN A 412 -7.00 2.74 -13.78
CA GLN A 412 -6.12 3.69 -13.09
C GLN A 412 -6.31 5.12 -13.56
N LEU A 413 -6.74 5.29 -14.82
CA LEU A 413 -6.97 6.62 -15.36
C LEU A 413 -7.96 7.43 -14.50
N PRO A 414 -7.81 8.76 -14.51
CA PRO A 414 -8.84 9.67 -14.02
C PRO A 414 -10.17 9.36 -14.70
N VAL A 415 -11.29 9.51 -13.99
CA VAL A 415 -12.62 9.25 -14.56
C VAL A 415 -12.80 10.09 -15.82
N PHE A 416 -12.84 9.40 -16.96
CA PHE A 416 -12.88 9.99 -18.30
C PHE A 416 -14.30 10.10 -18.86
N PHE A 417 -15.32 9.84 -18.02
CA PHE A 417 -16.73 10.00 -18.35
C PHE A 417 -17.22 11.39 -17.94
N ASN A 418 -17.93 12.08 -18.83
CA ASN A 418 -18.44 13.42 -18.55
C ASN A 418 -19.84 13.41 -17.93
N SER A 419 -20.54 12.27 -18.00
CA SER A 419 -21.90 12.15 -17.51
C SER A 419 -22.23 10.72 -17.07
N ARG A 420 -23.27 10.58 -16.24
CA ARG A 420 -23.88 9.29 -15.93
C ARG A 420 -24.27 8.54 -17.20
N THR A 421 -24.75 9.23 -18.22
CA THR A 421 -25.12 8.64 -19.52
C THR A 421 -23.93 8.01 -20.23
N ASP A 422 -22.73 8.60 -20.15
CA ASP A 422 -21.53 8.02 -20.74
C ASP A 422 -21.16 6.71 -20.05
N VAL A 423 -21.27 6.66 -18.72
CA VAL A 423 -21.08 5.42 -17.94
C VAL A 423 -22.11 4.36 -18.34
N MET A 424 -23.39 4.75 -18.46
CA MET A 424 -24.46 3.83 -18.90
C MET A 424 -24.17 3.23 -20.28
N ASN A 425 -23.77 4.08 -21.23
CA ASN A 425 -23.45 3.66 -22.58
C ASN A 425 -22.22 2.75 -22.59
N TYR A 426 -21.17 3.08 -21.84
CA TYR A 426 -19.97 2.25 -21.74
C TYR A 426 -20.27 0.84 -21.19
N VAL A 427 -21.06 0.75 -20.12
CA VAL A 427 -21.47 -0.53 -19.52
C VAL A 427 -22.26 -1.36 -20.54
N ARG A 428 -23.26 -0.76 -21.20
CA ARG A 428 -24.08 -1.45 -22.21
C ARG A 428 -23.25 -1.91 -23.39
N ASP A 429 -22.47 -1.02 -23.99
CA ASP A 429 -21.63 -1.32 -25.15
C ASP A 429 -20.64 -2.45 -24.85
N SER A 430 -20.07 -2.47 -23.64
CA SER A 430 -19.15 -3.53 -23.19
C SER A 430 -19.86 -4.89 -23.09
N LEU A 431 -21.06 -4.92 -22.53
CA LEU A 431 -21.86 -6.15 -22.42
C LEU A 431 -22.40 -6.61 -23.77
N ASP A 432 -22.90 -5.70 -24.62
CA ASP A 432 -23.43 -6.00 -25.95
C ASP A 432 -22.33 -6.46 -26.91
N GLY A 433 -21.15 -5.83 -26.85
CA GLY A 433 -20.00 -6.19 -27.67
C GLY A 433 -19.40 -7.56 -27.35
N CYS A 434 -19.67 -8.10 -26.16
CA CYS A 434 -19.20 -9.42 -25.78
C CYS A 434 -20.16 -10.52 -26.25
N ARG A 435 -19.63 -11.60 -26.83
CA ARG A 435 -20.41 -12.78 -27.25
C ARG A 435 -20.30 -13.95 -26.27
N ASP A 436 -19.36 -13.88 -25.32
CA ASP A 436 -19.21 -14.93 -24.32
C ASP A 436 -20.11 -14.63 -23.12
N THR A 437 -21.16 -15.42 -22.97
CA THR A 437 -22.11 -15.31 -21.86
C THR A 437 -21.45 -15.48 -20.50
N TYR A 438 -20.47 -16.39 -20.40
CA TYR A 438 -19.75 -16.64 -19.15
C TYR A 438 -18.92 -15.42 -18.73
N GLU A 439 -18.16 -14.84 -19.67
CA GLU A 439 -17.37 -13.63 -19.42
C GLU A 439 -18.24 -12.48 -18.91
N LYS A 440 -19.44 -12.27 -19.48
CA LYS A 440 -20.38 -11.26 -18.98
C LYS A 440 -20.87 -11.55 -17.57
N MET A 441 -21.22 -12.81 -17.28
CA MET A 441 -21.69 -13.21 -15.96
C MET A 441 -20.62 -13.00 -14.89
N VAL A 442 -19.38 -13.40 -15.18
CA VAL A 442 -18.24 -13.19 -14.27
C VAL A 442 -17.99 -11.70 -14.06
N ALA A 443 -17.93 -10.91 -15.12
CA ALA A 443 -17.69 -9.47 -15.02
C ALA A 443 -18.73 -8.79 -14.11
N VAL A 444 -20.02 -9.05 -14.33
CA VAL A 444 -21.10 -8.47 -13.51
C VAL A 444 -21.04 -8.98 -12.08
N ARG A 445 -20.81 -10.28 -11.87
CA ARG A 445 -20.68 -10.86 -10.53
C ARG A 445 -19.55 -10.17 -9.75
N LEU A 446 -18.35 -10.07 -10.32
CA LEU A 446 -17.20 -9.45 -9.66
C LEU A 446 -17.50 -8.00 -9.27
N ILE A 447 -18.11 -7.22 -10.16
CA ILE A 447 -18.50 -5.83 -9.85
C ILE A 447 -19.48 -5.78 -8.67
N LEU A 448 -20.51 -6.62 -8.69
CA LEU A 448 -21.56 -6.61 -7.67
C LEU A 448 -21.10 -7.16 -6.32
N ASP A 449 -20.21 -8.16 -6.31
CA ASP A 449 -19.70 -8.75 -5.08
C ASP A 449 -18.73 -7.77 -4.39
N THR A 450 -17.80 -7.17 -5.14
CA THR A 450 -16.90 -6.14 -4.59
C THR A 450 -17.67 -4.91 -4.10
N ALA A 451 -18.70 -4.45 -4.82
CA ALA A 451 -19.54 -3.34 -4.39
C ALA A 451 -20.40 -3.64 -3.15
N LYS A 452 -20.60 -4.91 -2.79
CA LYS A 452 -21.25 -5.31 -1.53
C LYS A 452 -20.26 -5.41 -0.38
N SER A 453 -19.04 -5.87 -0.63
CA SER A 453 -17.98 -5.96 0.39
C SER A 453 -17.51 -4.60 0.88
N ASN A 454 -17.72 -3.53 0.09
CA ASN A 454 -17.41 -2.14 0.46
C ASN A 454 -18.54 -1.43 1.22
N LYS A 455 -19.65 -2.13 1.52
CA LYS A 455 -20.78 -1.62 2.33
C LYS A 455 -20.81 -2.29 3.69
#